data_AF-A0A9X0XL85-F1
#
_entry.id   AF-A0A9X0XL85-F1
#
_cell.length_a   1.000
_cell.length_b   1.000
_cell.length_c   1.000
_cell.angle_alpha   90.00
_cell.angle_beta   90.00
_cell.angle_gamma   90.00
#
_symmetry.space_group_name_H-M   'P 1'
#
loop_
_entity.id
_entity.type
_entity.pdbx_description
1 polymer ?
#
loop_
_entity_poly.entity_id
_entity_poly.type
_entity_poly.pdbx_seq_one_letter_code
_entity_poly.pdbx_strand_id
1 'polypeptide(L)'
;MADDHESSPGPPTTAILFGATGDLARRKLLPGLLHLWRSGLLPEMRVVGTSLDEHDRDSFVQLAREAVAEFSSDELDKDEFEEFATLLHWAPSGTEQLVAAVKEAEADCTQPHTRLHYLSVPPSAALSVVHQLRDAGLVEGSRIVMEKPFGTDLDSARSLNASIHEVFEEEQVFRIDHFLGKEAALNILAFRFANGLFEPIWHRNFIDHVQIDIPETLGLEGRSAFYEKTGAYRDMVVTHLFQVLAFTAMESPVALDPQSITEEKYKVFRSMLPIDPDDVVRGQYDGYRAGDGVDPDSETETFIALKCFVDNWRWADVPFFLRTGKQLAEGQRIISIAFKEPPKSMFPDGSGVGEHGPDHLTFDLADSSKMSLSFYGKRPGPGFRLDKLSMQFAMQDTDWAGSGLEAYERLILEAVKGNRTLFTTAEGVERLWEISADLLADPPPVRRYAAGSWGPNQIHQLIAPAAWRLPFEREWRDPS
;
A
#
# COMPACT_ATOMS: atom_id res chain seq x y z
N MET A 1 0.10 -32.79 -2.50
CA MET A 1 0.41 -32.20 -3.80
C MET A 1 -0.42 -30.93 -3.84
N ALA A 2 0.17 -29.83 -3.38
CA ALA A 2 -0.44 -28.51 -3.52
C ALA A 2 -0.06 -28.06 -4.93
N ASP A 3 -1.06 -27.75 -5.76
CA ASP A 3 -0.83 -27.08 -7.03
C ASP A 3 -0.17 -25.73 -6.74
N ASP A 4 0.97 -25.46 -7.39
CA ASP A 4 1.66 -24.16 -7.38
C ASP A 4 0.79 -23.10 -8.06
N HIS A 5 -0.22 -22.59 -7.35
CA HIS A 5 -1.09 -21.51 -7.82
C HIS A 5 -0.35 -20.18 -8.09
N GLU A 6 0.87 -20.01 -7.58
CA GLU A 6 1.69 -18.83 -7.87
C GLU A 6 2.28 -18.84 -9.29
N SER A 7 2.47 -20.03 -9.89
CA SER A 7 3.02 -20.18 -11.25
C SER A 7 1.95 -20.31 -12.34
N SER A 8 0.66 -20.41 -11.97
CA SER A 8 -0.39 -20.57 -12.98
C SER A 8 -0.67 -19.23 -13.67
N PRO A 9 -0.63 -19.18 -15.02
CA PRO A 9 -1.01 -18.00 -15.77
C PRO A 9 -2.43 -17.56 -15.39
N GLY A 10 -2.66 -16.25 -15.39
CA GLY A 10 -4.01 -15.69 -15.25
C GLY A 10 -4.92 -16.10 -16.40
N PRO A 11 -6.25 -16.01 -16.23
CA PRO A 11 -7.20 -16.31 -17.30
C PRO A 11 -6.98 -15.38 -18.52
N PRO A 12 -7.41 -15.79 -19.73
CA PRO A 12 -7.47 -14.90 -20.89
C PRO A 12 -8.16 -13.59 -20.52
N THR A 13 -7.55 -12.46 -20.88
CA THR A 13 -7.92 -11.16 -20.31
C THR A 13 -7.97 -10.06 -21.35
N THR A 14 -8.98 -9.21 -21.27
CA THR A 14 -9.02 -7.92 -21.97
C THR A 14 -8.90 -6.81 -20.94
N ALA A 15 -7.76 -6.12 -20.90
CA ALA A 15 -7.52 -4.98 -20.03
C ALA A 15 -7.94 -3.69 -20.75
N ILE A 16 -8.95 -3.00 -20.22
CA ILE A 16 -9.45 -1.73 -20.74
C ILE A 16 -8.89 -0.61 -19.85
N LEU A 17 -8.01 0.21 -20.40
CA LEU A 17 -7.33 1.29 -19.68
C LEU A 17 -8.03 2.62 -19.95
N PHE A 18 -8.76 3.11 -18.95
CA PHE A 18 -9.32 4.47 -18.99
C PHE A 18 -8.26 5.48 -18.54
N GLY A 19 -8.07 6.53 -19.32
CA GLY A 19 -6.97 7.48 -19.10
C GLY A 19 -5.62 6.92 -19.55
N ALA A 20 -5.61 6.11 -20.62
CA ALA A 20 -4.44 5.39 -21.12
C ALA A 20 -3.26 6.30 -21.56
N THR A 21 -3.49 7.59 -21.77
CA THR A 21 -2.48 8.61 -22.11
C THR A 21 -1.88 9.29 -20.87
N GLY A 22 -2.43 9.03 -19.68
CA GLY A 22 -2.04 9.69 -18.43
C GLY A 22 -0.69 9.21 -17.87
N ASP A 23 -0.18 9.97 -16.88
CA ASP A 23 1.12 9.72 -16.25
C ASP A 23 1.23 8.30 -15.63
N LEU A 24 0.20 7.88 -14.89
CA LEU A 24 0.17 6.54 -14.27
C LEU A 24 0.20 5.43 -15.33
N ALA A 25 -0.58 5.57 -16.40
CA ALA A 25 -0.61 4.59 -17.49
C ALA A 25 0.77 4.45 -18.15
N ARG A 26 1.44 5.57 -18.45
CA ARG A 26 2.78 5.58 -19.06
C ARG A 26 3.86 5.03 -18.11
N ARG A 27 3.85 5.43 -16.84
CA ARG A 27 4.94 5.11 -15.92
C ARG A 27 4.84 3.73 -15.29
N LYS A 28 3.62 3.18 -15.19
CA LYS A 28 3.36 1.96 -14.41
C LYS A 28 2.53 0.92 -15.15
N LEU A 29 1.40 1.30 -15.74
CA LEU A 29 0.47 0.30 -16.28
C LEU A 29 0.97 -0.32 -17.59
N LEU A 30 1.40 0.48 -18.57
CA LEU A 30 1.89 -0.04 -19.86
C LEU A 30 3.18 -0.85 -19.70
N PRO A 31 4.22 -0.37 -18.97
CA PRO A 31 5.39 -1.20 -18.66
C PRO A 31 5.03 -2.48 -17.90
N GLY A 32 4.16 -2.40 -16.90
CA GLY A 32 3.76 -3.56 -16.11
C GLY A 32 2.96 -4.60 -16.89
N LEU A 33 2.10 -4.16 -17.82
CA LEU A 33 1.37 -5.05 -18.72
C LEU A 33 2.29 -5.80 -19.68
N LEU A 34 3.31 -5.12 -20.23
CA LEU A 34 4.36 -5.79 -21.01
C LEU A 34 5.08 -6.83 -20.14
N HIS A 35 5.48 -6.46 -18.93
CA HIS A 35 6.17 -7.37 -18.01
C HIS A 35 5.31 -8.62 -17.71
N LEU A 36 4.02 -8.46 -17.40
CA LEU A 36 3.11 -9.58 -17.12
C LEU A 36 2.93 -10.51 -18.33
N TRP A 37 2.88 -9.96 -19.54
CA TRP A 37 2.82 -10.75 -20.77
C TRP A 37 4.13 -11.51 -21.01
N ARG A 38 5.26 -10.81 -20.97
CA ARG A 38 6.61 -11.35 -21.19
C ARG A 38 6.95 -12.46 -20.19
N SER A 39 6.57 -12.28 -18.94
CA SER A 39 6.77 -13.26 -17.87
C SER A 39 5.83 -14.47 -17.95
N GLY A 40 4.95 -14.52 -18.97
CA GLY A 40 4.00 -15.61 -19.18
C GLY A 40 2.87 -15.66 -18.13
N LEU A 41 2.71 -14.60 -17.33
CA LEU A 41 1.69 -14.50 -16.30
C LEU A 41 0.34 -14.11 -16.87
N LEU A 42 0.32 -13.32 -17.96
CA LEU A 42 -0.87 -12.99 -18.76
C LEU A 42 -0.62 -13.22 -20.26
N PRO A 43 -0.43 -14.46 -20.71
CA PRO A 43 -0.04 -14.75 -22.10
C PRO A 43 -1.15 -14.48 -23.12
N GLU A 44 -2.41 -14.63 -22.71
CA GLU A 44 -3.60 -14.43 -23.56
C GLU A 44 -4.26 -13.08 -23.28
N MET A 45 -3.47 -12.00 -23.27
CA MET A 45 -3.98 -10.66 -22.99
C MET A 45 -4.28 -9.84 -24.25
N ARG A 46 -5.22 -8.90 -24.09
CA ARG A 46 -5.51 -7.79 -25.00
C ARG A 46 -5.54 -6.50 -24.20
N VAL A 47 -5.09 -5.39 -24.78
CA VAL A 47 -5.15 -4.07 -24.14
C VAL A 47 -5.97 -3.13 -25.02
N VAL A 48 -6.99 -2.52 -24.45
CA VAL A 48 -7.77 -1.47 -25.10
C VAL A 48 -7.54 -0.16 -24.36
N GLY A 49 -6.77 0.74 -24.95
CA GLY A 49 -6.58 2.09 -24.42
C GLY A 49 -7.75 3.00 -24.78
N THR A 50 -8.15 3.87 -23.85
CA THR A 50 -9.07 4.97 -24.14
C THR A 50 -8.77 6.20 -23.29
N SER A 51 -8.90 7.39 -23.88
CA SER A 51 -8.81 8.67 -23.19
C SER A 51 -9.65 9.73 -23.89
N LEU A 52 -9.66 10.96 -23.36
CA LEU A 52 -10.29 12.10 -23.99
C LEU A 52 -9.48 12.65 -25.18
N ASP A 53 -8.20 12.29 -25.28
CA ASP A 53 -7.30 12.77 -26.34
C ASP A 53 -7.61 12.05 -27.66
N GLU A 54 -7.43 12.76 -28.78
CA GLU A 54 -7.57 12.17 -30.10
C GLU A 54 -6.33 11.32 -30.43
N HIS A 55 -6.50 10.01 -30.35
CA HIS A 55 -5.53 9.02 -30.79
C HIS A 55 -6.18 7.99 -31.73
N ASP A 56 -5.32 7.27 -32.41
CA ASP A 56 -5.61 6.03 -33.12
C ASP A 56 -4.72 4.90 -32.58
N ARG A 57 -4.84 3.70 -33.14
CA ARG A 57 -4.04 2.54 -32.72
C ARG A 57 -2.54 2.80 -32.88
N ASP A 58 -2.11 3.36 -34.01
CA ASP A 58 -0.69 3.53 -34.32
C ASP A 58 -0.02 4.54 -33.37
N SER A 59 -0.68 5.66 -33.10
CA SER A 59 -0.20 6.64 -32.12
C SER A 59 -0.23 6.10 -30.69
N PHE A 60 -1.20 5.26 -30.32
CA PHE A 60 -1.22 4.59 -29.01
C PHE A 60 -0.08 3.58 -28.85
N VAL A 61 0.21 2.78 -29.89
CA VAL A 61 1.37 1.86 -29.89
C VAL A 61 2.68 2.63 -29.74
N GLN A 62 2.83 3.77 -30.42
CA GLN A 62 4.02 4.61 -30.30
C GLN A 62 4.16 5.17 -28.87
N LEU A 63 3.06 5.63 -28.27
CA LEU A 63 3.05 6.08 -26.88
C LEU A 63 3.46 4.97 -25.91
N ALA A 64 2.94 3.75 -26.12
CA ALA A 64 3.31 2.59 -25.31
C ALA A 64 4.80 2.23 -25.46
N ARG A 65 5.35 2.35 -26.68
CA ARG A 65 6.78 2.10 -26.94
C ARG A 65 7.66 3.08 -26.18
N GLU A 66 7.32 4.37 -26.23
CA GLU A 66 8.04 5.43 -25.53
C GLU A 66 7.95 5.24 -24.01
N ALA A 67 6.76 4.94 -23.50
CA ALA A 67 6.52 4.66 -22.09
C ALA A 67 7.35 3.48 -21.58
N VAL A 68 7.35 2.36 -22.31
CA VAL A 68 8.14 1.17 -21.95
C VAL A 68 9.64 1.47 -22.02
N ALA A 69 10.12 2.14 -23.08
CA ALA A 69 11.54 2.47 -23.21
C ALA A 69 12.04 3.43 -22.12
N GLU A 70 11.18 4.30 -21.60
CA GLU A 70 11.53 5.27 -20.55
C GLU A 70 11.44 4.68 -19.14
N PHE A 71 10.45 3.82 -18.87
CA PHE A 71 10.09 3.43 -17.50
C PHE A 71 10.24 1.94 -17.17
N SER A 72 10.51 1.08 -18.15
CA SER A 72 10.84 -0.33 -17.90
C SER A 72 12.19 -0.45 -17.20
N SER A 73 12.32 -1.40 -16.28
CA SER A 73 13.60 -1.74 -15.64
C SER A 73 14.54 -2.50 -16.59
N ASP A 74 13.97 -3.23 -17.55
CA ASP A 74 14.71 -4.07 -18.48
C ASP A 74 14.84 -3.43 -19.85
N GLU A 75 15.92 -3.75 -20.56
CA GLU A 75 16.11 -3.34 -21.95
C GLU A 75 14.99 -3.87 -22.83
N LEU A 76 14.43 -2.97 -23.65
CA LEU A 76 13.34 -3.30 -24.56
C LEU A 76 13.89 -4.04 -25.79
N ASP A 77 13.60 -5.33 -25.90
CA ASP A 77 13.81 -6.07 -27.14
C ASP A 77 12.78 -5.60 -28.19
N LYS A 78 13.27 -5.32 -29.41
CA LYS A 78 12.45 -4.76 -30.47
C LYS A 78 11.43 -5.76 -30.99
N ASP A 79 11.85 -7.00 -31.21
CA ASP A 79 10.99 -8.04 -31.77
C ASP A 79 9.91 -8.40 -30.75
N GLU A 80 10.30 -8.48 -29.47
CA GLU A 80 9.37 -8.68 -28.36
C GLU A 80 8.30 -7.57 -28.29
N PHE A 81 8.70 -6.30 -28.40
CA PHE A 81 7.73 -5.21 -28.38
C PHE A 81 6.82 -5.24 -29.61
N GLU A 82 7.31 -5.60 -30.80
CA GLU A 82 6.44 -5.72 -31.97
C GLU A 82 5.36 -6.80 -31.76
N GLU A 83 5.70 -7.91 -31.10
CA GLU A 83 4.71 -8.92 -30.71
C GLU A 83 3.69 -8.36 -29.72
N PHE A 84 4.14 -7.69 -28.66
CA PHE A 84 3.25 -7.05 -27.68
C PHE A 84 2.36 -5.97 -28.32
N ALA A 85 2.88 -5.19 -29.26
CA ALA A 85 2.15 -4.14 -29.98
C ALA A 85 0.96 -4.70 -30.77
N THR A 86 1.00 -5.97 -31.19
CA THR A 86 -0.15 -6.62 -31.82
C THR A 86 -1.36 -6.76 -30.89
N LEU A 87 -1.13 -6.79 -29.57
CA LEU A 87 -2.14 -6.92 -28.52
C LEU A 87 -2.78 -5.59 -28.13
N LEU A 88 -2.24 -4.47 -28.62
CA LEU A 88 -2.69 -3.12 -28.31
C LEU A 88 -3.76 -2.65 -29.30
N HIS A 89 -4.87 -2.18 -28.75
CA HIS A 89 -6.01 -1.60 -29.44
C HIS A 89 -6.35 -0.24 -28.84
N TRP A 90 -7.04 0.57 -29.63
CA TRP A 90 -7.47 1.90 -29.20
C TRP A 90 -8.98 2.07 -29.39
N ALA A 91 -9.62 2.64 -28.38
CA ALA A 91 -11.01 3.06 -28.42
C ALA A 91 -11.08 4.59 -28.33
N PRO A 92 -11.56 5.28 -29.38
CA PRO A 92 -11.94 6.68 -29.28
C PRO A 92 -12.96 6.89 -28.15
N SER A 93 -13.01 8.10 -27.60
CA SER A 93 -13.98 8.41 -26.54
C SER A 93 -15.42 8.20 -27.04
N GLY A 94 -16.22 7.51 -26.22
CA GLY A 94 -17.62 7.21 -26.52
C GLY A 94 -17.99 5.74 -26.28
N THR A 95 -19.25 5.52 -25.93
CA THR A 95 -19.77 4.19 -25.56
C THR A 95 -19.74 3.21 -26.75
N GLU A 96 -20.20 3.64 -27.93
CA GLU A 96 -20.27 2.76 -29.11
C GLU A 96 -18.87 2.39 -29.63
N GLN A 97 -17.95 3.36 -29.62
CA GLN A 97 -16.56 3.20 -30.04
C GLN A 97 -15.82 2.23 -29.11
N LEU A 98 -16.03 2.36 -27.80
CA LEU A 98 -15.48 1.44 -26.80
C LEU A 98 -15.98 0.01 -27.04
N VAL A 99 -17.27 -0.19 -27.25
CA VAL A 99 -17.84 -1.52 -27.53
C VAL A 99 -17.26 -2.12 -28.81
N ALA A 100 -17.09 -1.31 -29.86
CA ALA A 100 -16.52 -1.76 -31.12
C ALA A 100 -15.05 -2.19 -30.95
N ALA A 101 -14.23 -1.39 -30.28
CA ALA A 101 -12.83 -1.69 -30.04
C ALA A 101 -12.62 -2.93 -29.16
N VAL A 102 -13.44 -3.11 -28.11
CA VAL A 102 -13.40 -4.32 -27.28
C VAL A 102 -13.78 -5.55 -28.09
N LYS A 103 -14.82 -5.48 -28.93
CA LYS A 103 -15.20 -6.58 -29.81
C LYS A 103 -14.13 -6.91 -30.84
N GLU A 104 -13.44 -5.91 -31.38
CA GLU A 104 -12.32 -6.09 -32.30
C GLU A 104 -11.14 -6.79 -31.59
N ALA A 105 -10.78 -6.33 -30.40
CA ALA A 105 -9.71 -6.93 -29.60
C ALA A 105 -9.99 -8.40 -29.25
N GLU A 106 -11.26 -8.73 -29.00
CA GLU A 106 -11.72 -10.07 -28.64
C GLU A 106 -12.07 -10.97 -29.86
N ALA A 107 -11.99 -10.45 -31.10
CA ALA A 107 -12.51 -11.13 -32.29
C ALA A 107 -11.81 -12.47 -32.60
N ASP A 108 -10.50 -12.54 -32.38
CA ASP A 108 -9.67 -13.72 -32.63
C ASP A 108 -9.40 -14.54 -31.36
N CYS A 109 -10.07 -14.22 -30.24
CA CYS A 109 -9.89 -14.92 -28.98
C CYS A 109 -10.64 -16.26 -29.01
N THR A 110 -9.96 -17.34 -28.66
CA THR A 110 -10.52 -18.70 -28.70
C THR A 110 -11.33 -19.08 -27.46
N GLN A 111 -11.15 -18.33 -26.37
CA GLN A 111 -11.82 -18.51 -25.09
C GLN A 111 -12.48 -17.18 -24.66
N PRO A 112 -13.49 -17.21 -23.78
CA PRO A 112 -14.03 -16.00 -23.17
C PRO A 112 -12.96 -15.27 -22.36
N HIS A 113 -12.78 -13.98 -22.60
CA HIS A 113 -11.87 -13.14 -21.83
C HIS A 113 -12.54 -12.59 -20.58
N THR A 114 -11.80 -12.57 -19.48
CA THR A 114 -12.12 -11.74 -18.32
C THR A 114 -11.83 -10.29 -18.67
N ARG A 115 -12.80 -9.39 -18.49
CA ARG A 115 -12.59 -7.95 -18.74
C ARG A 115 -12.13 -7.26 -17.47
N LEU A 116 -11.01 -6.55 -17.55
CA LEU A 116 -10.47 -5.75 -16.46
C LEU A 116 -10.54 -4.27 -16.85
N HIS A 117 -11.44 -3.51 -16.23
CA HIS A 117 -11.57 -2.07 -16.41
C HIS A 117 -10.65 -1.34 -15.43
N TYR A 118 -9.55 -0.78 -15.90
CA TYR A 118 -8.63 -0.03 -15.05
C TYR A 118 -8.89 1.47 -15.18
N LEU A 119 -9.31 2.10 -14.07
CA LEU A 119 -9.63 3.53 -14.02
C LEU A 119 -8.40 4.35 -13.61
N SER A 120 -7.53 4.65 -14.59
CA SER A 120 -6.43 5.61 -14.44
C SER A 120 -6.89 7.04 -14.79
N VAL A 121 -8.03 7.45 -14.24
CA VAL A 121 -8.67 8.74 -14.51
C VAL A 121 -8.75 9.59 -13.23
N PRO A 122 -8.87 10.93 -13.34
CA PRO A 122 -9.11 11.77 -12.18
C PRO A 122 -10.37 11.33 -11.41
N PRO A 123 -10.42 11.50 -10.08
CA PRO A 123 -11.55 11.03 -9.27
C PRO A 123 -12.91 11.60 -9.71
N SER A 124 -12.93 12.84 -10.21
CA SER A 124 -14.13 13.49 -10.75
C SER A 124 -14.70 12.81 -12.00
N ALA A 125 -13.91 12.03 -12.72
CA ALA A 125 -14.33 11.31 -13.93
C ALA A 125 -14.70 9.85 -13.66
N ALA A 126 -14.31 9.28 -12.52
CA ALA A 126 -14.46 7.86 -12.23
C ALA A 126 -15.92 7.36 -12.33
N LEU A 127 -16.88 8.08 -11.72
CA LEU A 127 -18.30 7.70 -11.79
C LEU A 127 -18.88 7.80 -13.21
N SER A 128 -18.42 8.77 -14.01
CA SER A 128 -18.82 8.87 -15.42
C SER A 128 -18.38 7.63 -16.21
N VAL A 129 -17.16 7.12 -15.94
CA VAL A 129 -16.66 5.89 -16.55
C VAL A 129 -17.49 4.68 -16.10
N VAL A 130 -17.81 4.58 -14.80
CA VAL A 130 -18.67 3.51 -14.26
C VAL A 130 -20.02 3.46 -14.97
N HIS A 131 -20.68 4.60 -15.16
CA HIS A 131 -21.94 4.66 -15.90
C HIS A 131 -21.77 4.36 -17.39
N GLN A 132 -20.67 4.82 -18.02
CA GLN A 132 -20.36 4.48 -19.41
C GLN A 132 -20.20 2.96 -19.59
N LEU A 133 -19.57 2.27 -18.65
CA LEU A 133 -19.41 0.81 -18.68
C LEU A 133 -20.75 0.07 -18.58
N ARG A 134 -21.66 0.55 -17.73
CA ARG A 134 -23.04 0.06 -17.66
C ARG A 134 -23.74 0.21 -19.02
N ASP A 135 -23.71 1.41 -19.57
CA ASP A 135 -24.41 1.75 -20.82
C ASP A 135 -23.79 1.01 -22.03
N ALA A 136 -22.50 0.68 -21.97
CA ALA A 136 -21.79 -0.14 -22.96
C ALA A 136 -22.12 -1.64 -22.87
N GLY A 137 -22.76 -2.10 -21.78
CA GLY A 137 -22.98 -3.52 -21.54
C GLY A 137 -21.68 -4.30 -21.30
N LEU A 138 -20.65 -3.65 -20.74
CA LEU A 138 -19.32 -4.23 -20.51
C LEU A 138 -19.09 -4.68 -19.05
N VAL A 139 -20.15 -4.72 -18.23
CA VAL A 139 -20.08 -4.99 -16.78
C VAL A 139 -20.10 -6.48 -16.46
N GLU A 140 -20.90 -7.27 -17.16
CA GLU A 140 -21.08 -8.69 -16.86
C GLU A 140 -19.77 -9.48 -17.00
N GLY A 141 -19.42 -10.26 -15.98
CA GLY A 141 -18.17 -11.04 -15.94
C GLY A 141 -16.89 -10.20 -15.92
N SER A 142 -16.99 -8.89 -15.69
CA SER A 142 -15.85 -7.98 -15.64
C SER A 142 -15.45 -7.62 -14.21
N ARG A 143 -14.30 -6.97 -14.07
CA ARG A 143 -13.78 -6.42 -12.83
C ARG A 143 -13.33 -5.00 -13.06
N ILE A 144 -13.46 -4.16 -12.04
CA ILE A 144 -13.10 -2.76 -12.08
C ILE A 144 -12.03 -2.46 -11.04
N VAL A 145 -10.94 -1.85 -11.49
CA VAL A 145 -9.83 -1.41 -10.65
C VAL A 145 -9.91 0.10 -10.51
N MET A 146 -9.93 0.58 -9.27
CA MET A 146 -10.11 1.98 -8.93
C MET A 146 -8.93 2.52 -8.13
N GLU A 147 -8.46 3.70 -8.51
CA GLU A 147 -7.46 4.47 -7.79
C GLU A 147 -8.05 5.31 -6.65
N LYS A 148 -7.20 5.64 -5.67
CA LYS A 148 -7.55 6.55 -4.58
C LYS A 148 -7.82 7.97 -5.11
N PRO A 149 -8.64 8.79 -4.43
CA PRO A 149 -9.23 8.60 -3.09
C PRO A 149 -10.59 7.88 -3.11
N PHE A 150 -10.82 7.06 -2.08
CA PHE A 150 -12.11 6.39 -1.83
C PHE A 150 -12.95 7.20 -0.83
N GLY A 151 -13.34 8.40 -1.26
CA GLY A 151 -13.94 9.42 -0.40
C GLY A 151 -12.90 10.28 0.34
N THR A 152 -13.38 11.35 0.98
CA THR A 152 -12.58 12.28 1.80
C THR A 152 -13.08 12.36 3.25
N ASP A 153 -14.20 11.70 3.52
CA ASP A 153 -14.91 11.56 4.77
C ASP A 153 -15.92 10.40 4.61
N LEU A 154 -16.67 10.11 5.67
CA LEU A 154 -17.62 8.99 5.69
C LEU A 154 -18.75 9.16 4.68
N ASP A 155 -19.31 10.37 4.55
CA ASP A 155 -20.48 10.61 3.70
C ASP A 155 -20.13 10.53 2.22
N SER A 156 -18.98 11.10 1.83
CA SER A 156 -18.46 11.00 0.47
C SER A 156 -18.05 9.57 0.11
N ALA A 157 -17.48 8.80 1.05
CA ALA A 157 -17.14 7.40 0.84
C ALA A 157 -18.39 6.53 0.63
N ARG A 158 -19.43 6.70 1.48
CA ARG A 158 -20.72 6.02 1.32
C ARG A 158 -21.39 6.37 -0.01
N SER A 159 -21.38 7.65 -0.37
CA SER A 159 -21.98 8.11 -1.63
C SER A 159 -21.24 7.50 -2.84
N LEU A 160 -19.91 7.49 -2.81
CA LEU A 160 -19.09 6.87 -3.86
C LEU A 160 -19.37 5.37 -3.96
N ASN A 161 -19.36 4.64 -2.85
CA ASN A 161 -19.61 3.20 -2.84
C ASN A 161 -21.01 2.87 -3.33
N ALA A 162 -22.04 3.60 -2.88
CA ALA A 162 -23.40 3.41 -3.34
C ALA A 162 -23.52 3.57 -4.87
N SER A 163 -22.91 4.62 -5.44
CA SER A 163 -22.91 4.82 -6.89
C SER A 163 -22.13 3.75 -7.66
N ILE A 164 -21.07 3.19 -7.10
CA ILE A 164 -20.36 2.05 -7.70
C ILE A 164 -21.25 0.80 -7.66
N HIS A 165 -21.90 0.53 -6.54
CA HIS A 165 -22.78 -0.64 -6.33
C HIS A 165 -24.10 -0.59 -7.10
N GLU A 166 -24.46 0.56 -7.70
CA GLU A 166 -25.52 0.61 -8.72
C GLU A 166 -25.14 -0.12 -10.02
N VAL A 167 -23.85 -0.38 -10.24
CA VAL A 167 -23.32 -0.95 -11.49
C VAL A 167 -22.55 -2.25 -11.25
N PHE A 168 -21.68 -2.29 -10.25
CA PHE A 168 -20.79 -3.42 -9.97
C PHE A 168 -21.11 -4.06 -8.62
N GLU A 169 -21.12 -5.39 -8.57
CA GLU A 169 -21.11 -6.10 -7.28
C GLU A 169 -19.76 -5.91 -6.58
N GLU A 170 -19.72 -6.00 -5.24
CA GLU A 170 -18.51 -5.72 -4.47
C GLU A 170 -17.36 -6.69 -4.80
N GLU A 171 -17.66 -7.93 -5.22
CA GLU A 171 -16.66 -8.90 -5.71
C GLU A 171 -15.99 -8.49 -7.02
N GLN A 172 -16.60 -7.58 -7.77
CA GLN A 172 -16.05 -7.04 -9.01
C GLN A 172 -15.19 -5.79 -8.78
N VAL A 173 -15.19 -5.20 -7.58
CA VAL A 173 -14.53 -3.92 -7.29
C VAL A 173 -13.19 -4.12 -6.58
N PHE A 174 -12.14 -3.56 -7.18
CA PHE A 174 -10.75 -3.66 -6.76
C PHE A 174 -10.20 -2.26 -6.44
N ARG A 175 -10.37 -1.83 -5.19
CA ARG A 175 -9.88 -0.53 -4.69
C ARG A 175 -8.40 -0.64 -4.32
N ILE A 176 -7.53 -0.03 -5.12
CA ILE A 176 -6.08 -0.17 -5.00
C ILE A 176 -5.54 0.52 -3.74
N ASP A 177 -4.65 -0.23 -3.07
CA ASP A 177 -3.61 0.31 -2.23
C ASP A 177 -2.27 -0.29 -2.65
N HIS A 178 -1.41 0.52 -3.27
CA HIS A 178 -0.10 0.09 -3.74
C HIS A 178 0.88 -0.32 -2.61
N PHE A 179 0.63 0.06 -1.35
CA PHE A 179 1.43 -0.44 -0.21
C PHE A 179 1.17 -1.92 0.06
N LEU A 180 -0.06 -2.39 -0.17
CA LEU A 180 -0.40 -3.81 -0.04
C LEU A 180 0.14 -4.64 -1.21
N GLY A 181 0.34 -4.02 -2.38
CA GLY A 181 0.94 -4.67 -3.55
C GLY A 181 2.41 -5.09 -3.38
N LYS A 182 3.06 -4.71 -2.28
CA LYS A 182 4.48 -4.98 -2.05
C LYS A 182 4.71 -6.35 -1.44
N GLU A 183 5.77 -7.04 -1.90
CA GLU A 183 6.21 -8.33 -1.34
C GLU A 183 6.37 -8.29 0.19
N ALA A 184 6.93 -7.19 0.70
CA ALA A 184 7.16 -7.03 2.13
C ALA A 184 5.87 -7.14 2.97
N ALA A 185 4.72 -6.71 2.44
CA ALA A 185 3.44 -6.80 3.14
C ALA A 185 2.94 -8.25 3.23
N LEU A 186 3.09 -9.03 2.16
CA LEU A 186 2.75 -10.47 2.15
C LEU A 186 3.69 -11.29 3.05
N ASN A 187 4.96 -10.89 3.14
CA ASN A 187 5.93 -11.57 3.98
C ASN A 187 5.57 -11.50 5.47
N ILE A 188 4.79 -10.51 5.91
CA ILE A 188 4.23 -10.47 7.27
C ILE A 188 3.34 -11.70 7.52
N LEU A 189 2.53 -12.10 6.54
CA LEU A 189 1.66 -13.27 6.64
C LEU A 189 2.46 -14.57 6.73
N ALA A 190 3.45 -14.72 5.85
CA ALA A 190 4.36 -15.86 5.87
C ALA A 190 5.08 -15.95 7.22
N PHE A 191 5.57 -14.82 7.71
CA PHE A 191 6.27 -14.77 8.99
C PHE A 191 5.40 -15.19 10.16
N ARG A 192 4.17 -14.66 10.25
CA ARG A 192 3.25 -14.99 11.33
C ARG A 192 2.77 -16.43 11.24
N PHE A 193 2.22 -16.84 10.11
CA PHE A 193 1.44 -18.09 10.05
C PHE A 193 2.24 -19.32 9.61
N ALA A 194 3.45 -19.17 9.07
CA ALA A 194 4.31 -20.31 8.75
C ALA A 194 5.32 -20.66 9.87
N ASN A 195 5.50 -19.80 10.88
CA ASN A 195 6.56 -19.94 11.87
C ASN A 195 6.00 -20.11 13.29
N GLY A 196 6.10 -21.33 13.82
CA GLY A 196 5.70 -21.65 15.20
C GLY A 196 6.49 -20.92 16.30
N LEU A 197 7.57 -20.21 15.94
CA LEU A 197 8.33 -19.38 16.88
C LEU A 197 7.65 -18.03 17.17
N PHE A 198 6.97 -17.44 16.18
CA PHE A 198 6.54 -16.03 16.26
C PHE A 198 5.07 -15.86 16.60
N GLU A 199 4.16 -16.67 16.03
CA GLU A 199 2.72 -16.54 16.33
C GLU A 199 2.40 -16.69 17.83
N PRO A 200 3.03 -17.59 18.62
CA PRO A 200 2.73 -17.70 20.06
C PRO A 200 3.09 -16.46 20.87
N ILE A 201 3.97 -15.60 20.36
CA ILE A 201 4.36 -14.33 21.02
C ILE A 201 3.71 -13.10 20.36
N TRP A 202 2.83 -13.31 19.37
CA TRP A 202 2.19 -12.23 18.59
C TRP A 202 0.91 -11.70 19.26
N HIS A 203 0.98 -11.33 20.53
CA HIS A 203 -0.19 -10.82 21.26
C HIS A 203 0.20 -9.99 22.48
N ARG A 204 -0.80 -9.30 23.08
CA ARG A 204 -0.66 -8.36 24.19
C ARG A 204 0.07 -8.83 25.45
N ASN A 205 0.28 -10.14 25.65
CA ASN A 205 1.07 -10.60 26.80
C ASN A 205 2.58 -10.45 26.56
N PHE A 206 3.00 -10.44 25.30
CA PHE A 206 4.40 -10.36 24.90
C PHE A 206 4.71 -9.07 24.14
N ILE A 207 3.75 -8.48 23.44
CA ILE A 207 3.93 -7.22 22.74
C ILE A 207 3.60 -6.06 23.68
N ASP A 208 4.51 -5.09 23.74
CA ASP A 208 4.35 -3.83 24.48
C ASP A 208 3.65 -2.77 23.62
N HIS A 209 4.18 -2.52 22.42
CA HIS A 209 3.60 -1.59 21.45
C HIS A 209 4.05 -1.92 20.02
N VAL A 210 3.35 -1.35 19.04
CA VAL A 210 3.68 -1.45 17.61
C VAL A 210 3.90 -0.06 17.04
N GLN A 211 4.93 0.12 16.22
CA GLN A 211 5.21 1.34 15.47
C GLN A 211 5.13 1.04 13.97
N ILE A 212 4.37 1.83 13.21
CA ILE A 212 4.34 1.80 11.76
C ILE A 212 4.77 3.19 11.28
N ASP A 213 5.95 3.25 10.69
CA ASP A 213 6.62 4.49 10.31
C ASP A 213 6.89 4.50 8.81
N ILE A 214 6.25 5.43 8.09
CA ILE A 214 6.32 5.54 6.63
C ILE A 214 6.66 6.99 6.26
N PRO A 215 7.91 7.42 6.48
CA PRO A 215 8.37 8.75 6.15
C PRO A 215 8.72 8.88 4.65
N GLU A 216 8.63 10.10 4.15
CA GLU A 216 9.03 10.46 2.78
C GLU A 216 10.01 11.63 2.80
N THR A 217 11.13 11.47 2.09
CA THR A 217 12.12 12.54 1.91
C THR A 217 11.66 13.59 0.90
N LEU A 218 10.83 13.18 -0.06
CA LEU A 218 10.32 14.05 -1.11
C LEU A 218 9.26 15.01 -0.57
N GLY A 219 9.18 16.17 -1.22
CA GLY A 219 8.10 17.14 -1.03
C GLY A 219 6.90 16.82 -1.91
N LEU A 220 6.11 17.85 -2.23
CA LEU A 220 4.87 17.70 -3.00
C LEU A 220 5.03 17.96 -4.51
N GLU A 221 6.23 18.35 -4.97
CA GLU A 221 6.62 18.43 -6.40
C GLU A 221 5.52 18.92 -7.36
N GLY A 222 4.99 20.13 -7.12
CA GLY A 222 3.97 20.75 -7.98
C GLY A 222 2.52 20.31 -7.71
N ARG A 223 2.29 19.42 -6.75
CA ARG A 223 0.94 18.95 -6.35
C ARG A 223 0.40 19.62 -5.09
N SER A 224 1.00 20.74 -4.67
CA SER A 224 0.66 21.42 -3.41
C SER A 224 -0.81 21.82 -3.32
N ALA A 225 -1.39 22.37 -4.40
CA ALA A 225 -2.81 22.76 -4.44
C ALA A 225 -3.79 21.59 -4.29
N PHE A 226 -3.43 20.39 -4.77
CA PHE A 226 -4.22 19.18 -4.58
C PHE A 226 -4.08 18.67 -3.13
N TYR A 227 -2.84 18.64 -2.65
CA TYR A 227 -2.52 18.16 -1.30
C TYR A 227 -3.14 19.04 -0.20
N GLU A 228 -3.29 20.36 -0.46
CA GLU A 228 -3.96 21.33 0.43
C GLU A 228 -5.34 20.87 0.88
N LYS A 229 -6.08 20.16 0.02
CA LYS A 229 -7.43 19.68 0.34
C LYS A 229 -7.43 18.31 1.02
N THR A 230 -6.28 17.64 1.05
CA THR A 230 -6.16 16.22 1.41
C THR A 230 -5.47 16.07 2.76
N GLY A 231 -4.26 16.62 2.90
CA GLY A 231 -3.41 16.43 4.08
C GLY A 231 -2.84 15.01 4.21
N ALA A 232 -1.86 14.84 5.09
CA ALA A 232 -1.21 13.55 5.32
C ALA A 232 -2.16 12.49 5.90
N TYR A 233 -3.15 12.88 6.70
CA TYR A 233 -4.08 11.91 7.31
C TYR A 233 -4.90 11.18 6.25
N ARG A 234 -5.52 11.92 5.33
CA ARG A 234 -6.34 11.34 4.26
C ARG A 234 -5.50 10.64 3.19
N ASP A 235 -4.34 11.20 2.85
CA ASP A 235 -3.49 10.66 1.78
C ASP A 235 -2.80 9.35 2.17
N MET A 236 -2.38 9.24 3.44
CA MET A 236 -1.51 8.16 3.90
C MET A 236 -2.11 7.31 5.03
N VAL A 237 -2.75 7.90 6.03
CA VAL A 237 -3.18 7.11 7.21
C VAL A 237 -4.39 6.25 6.89
N VAL A 238 -5.47 6.87 6.42
CA VAL A 238 -6.75 6.20 6.15
C VAL A 238 -6.60 5.16 5.04
N THR A 239 -5.77 5.46 4.06
CA THR A 239 -5.57 4.66 2.84
C THR A 239 -4.52 3.58 3.03
N HIS A 240 -3.36 3.87 3.63
CA HIS A 240 -2.19 2.99 3.64
C HIS A 240 -1.85 2.45 5.04
N LEU A 241 -1.61 3.33 6.03
CA LEU A 241 -1.09 2.88 7.33
C LEU A 241 -2.10 2.01 8.08
N PHE A 242 -3.40 2.28 7.97
CA PHE A 242 -4.42 1.40 8.53
C PHE A 242 -4.47 0.03 7.84
N GLN A 243 -4.17 -0.06 6.54
CA GLN A 243 -4.07 -1.36 5.87
C GLN A 243 -2.88 -2.16 6.40
N VAL A 244 -1.72 -1.54 6.55
CA VAL A 244 -0.53 -2.17 7.15
C VAL A 244 -0.80 -2.60 8.61
N LEU A 245 -1.50 -1.77 9.37
CA LEU A 245 -1.96 -2.10 10.72
C LEU A 245 -2.84 -3.36 10.69
N ALA A 246 -3.81 -3.45 9.79
CA ALA A 246 -4.67 -4.63 9.68
C ALA A 246 -3.89 -5.91 9.38
N PHE A 247 -2.94 -5.91 8.44
CA PHE A 247 -2.09 -7.07 8.18
C PHE A 247 -1.24 -7.47 9.41
N THR A 248 -0.77 -6.48 10.16
CA THR A 248 0.00 -6.70 11.39
C THR A 248 -0.88 -7.28 12.52
N ALA A 249 -2.13 -6.83 12.62
CA ALA A 249 -3.01 -7.08 13.76
C ALA A 249 -4.03 -8.22 13.56
N MET A 250 -4.36 -8.59 12.33
CA MET A 250 -5.43 -9.55 12.05
C MET A 250 -5.20 -10.92 12.72
N GLU A 251 -6.26 -11.67 13.00
CA GLU A 251 -6.14 -13.03 13.52
C GLU A 251 -5.61 -13.99 12.45
N SER A 252 -5.31 -15.23 12.85
CA SER A 252 -5.00 -16.28 11.88
C SER A 252 -6.26 -16.57 11.05
N PRO A 253 -6.21 -16.38 9.72
CA PRO A 253 -7.35 -16.68 8.87
C PRO A 253 -7.54 -18.20 8.76
N VAL A 254 -8.76 -18.64 8.48
CA VAL A 254 -9.07 -20.09 8.35
C VAL A 254 -8.32 -20.73 7.17
N ALA A 255 -8.02 -19.94 6.14
CA ALA A 255 -7.11 -20.27 5.05
C ALA A 255 -6.49 -18.98 4.47
N LEU A 256 -5.43 -19.11 3.68
CA LEU A 256 -4.80 -17.98 2.96
C LEU A 256 -5.52 -17.69 1.63
N ASP A 257 -6.85 -17.77 1.64
CA ASP A 257 -7.69 -17.39 0.52
C ASP A 257 -8.18 -15.93 0.67
N PRO A 258 -8.63 -15.29 -0.43
CA PRO A 258 -8.94 -13.88 -0.43
C PRO A 258 -10.07 -13.49 0.53
N GLN A 259 -11.07 -14.35 0.68
CA GLN A 259 -12.21 -14.08 1.54
C GLN A 259 -11.78 -14.12 3.00
N SER A 260 -11.10 -15.19 3.42
CA SER A 260 -10.64 -15.36 4.79
C SER A 260 -9.74 -14.20 5.25
N ILE A 261 -8.79 -13.76 4.41
CA ILE A 261 -7.91 -12.63 4.76
C ILE A 261 -8.71 -11.32 4.84
N THR A 262 -9.63 -11.10 3.90
CA THR A 262 -10.49 -9.90 3.91
C THR A 262 -11.34 -9.81 5.16
N GLU A 263 -11.92 -10.94 5.60
CA GLU A 263 -12.70 -11.03 6.83
C GLU A 263 -11.86 -10.70 8.07
N GLU A 264 -10.64 -11.25 8.18
CA GLU A 264 -9.77 -10.96 9.33
C GLU A 264 -9.27 -9.51 9.34
N LYS A 265 -8.96 -8.92 8.19
CA LYS A 265 -8.68 -7.48 8.08
C LYS A 265 -9.87 -6.64 8.55
N TYR A 266 -11.07 -6.97 8.10
CA TYR A 266 -12.27 -6.22 8.46
C TYR A 266 -12.59 -6.31 9.96
N LYS A 267 -12.36 -7.46 10.60
CA LYS A 267 -12.47 -7.60 12.06
C LYS A 267 -11.52 -6.65 12.81
N VAL A 268 -10.32 -6.40 12.28
CA VAL A 268 -9.42 -5.38 12.85
C VAL A 268 -10.06 -4.00 12.76
N PHE A 269 -10.50 -3.55 11.58
CA PHE A 269 -11.11 -2.23 11.41
C PHE A 269 -12.36 -2.03 12.29
N ARG A 270 -13.17 -3.08 12.43
CA ARG A 270 -14.33 -3.06 13.34
C ARG A 270 -13.93 -2.95 14.81
N SER A 271 -12.78 -3.49 15.18
CA SER A 271 -12.24 -3.44 16.55
C SER A 271 -11.43 -2.18 16.83
N MET A 272 -11.11 -1.37 15.81
CA MET A 272 -10.43 -0.10 16.05
C MET A 272 -11.32 0.86 16.82
N LEU A 273 -10.74 1.53 17.82
CA LEU A 273 -11.40 2.63 18.52
C LEU A 273 -11.43 3.90 17.65
N PRO A 274 -12.39 4.83 17.88
CA PRO A 274 -12.33 6.17 17.30
C PRO A 274 -10.97 6.83 17.54
N ILE A 275 -10.48 7.57 16.55
CA ILE A 275 -9.20 8.27 16.64
C ILE A 275 -9.38 9.50 17.51
N ASP A 276 -8.81 9.45 18.72
CA ASP A 276 -8.84 10.54 19.68
C ASP A 276 -7.93 11.69 19.22
N PRO A 277 -8.46 12.90 18.99
CA PRO A 277 -7.65 14.06 18.59
C PRO A 277 -6.49 14.39 19.55
N ASP A 278 -6.62 14.06 20.85
CA ASP A 278 -5.56 14.27 21.84
C ASP A 278 -4.37 13.31 21.66
N ASP A 279 -4.60 12.16 21.03
CA ASP A 279 -3.59 11.17 20.67
C ASP A 279 -3.03 11.43 19.25
N VAL A 280 -3.17 12.64 18.71
CA VAL A 280 -2.72 13.01 17.36
C VAL A 280 -1.81 14.24 17.36
N VAL A 281 -0.68 14.14 16.65
CA VAL A 281 0.24 15.25 16.36
C VAL A 281 0.23 15.53 14.86
N ARG A 282 -0.29 16.70 14.49
CA ARG A 282 -0.26 17.22 13.12
C ARG A 282 0.95 18.12 12.92
N GLY A 283 1.65 17.97 11.80
CA GLY A 283 2.83 18.76 11.46
C GLY A 283 2.77 19.36 10.06
N GLN A 284 3.43 20.51 9.87
CA GLN A 284 3.58 21.16 8.56
C GLN A 284 5.04 21.61 8.38
N TYR A 285 5.71 21.17 7.32
CA TYR A 285 7.10 21.54 7.11
C TYR A 285 7.25 23.03 6.79
N ASP A 286 8.35 23.63 7.23
CA ASP A 286 8.67 25.02 6.92
C ASP A 286 8.80 25.24 5.41
N GLY A 287 8.01 26.17 4.87
CA GLY A 287 7.96 26.49 3.44
C GLY A 287 6.75 25.95 2.69
N TYR A 288 5.93 25.08 3.29
CA TYR A 288 4.71 24.56 2.65
C TYR A 288 3.75 25.67 2.19
N ARG A 289 3.50 26.65 3.07
CA ARG A 289 2.63 27.83 2.81
C ARG A 289 3.09 28.74 1.67
N ALA A 290 4.33 28.59 1.21
CA ALA A 290 4.84 29.33 0.05
C ALA A 290 4.62 28.57 -1.27
N GLY A 291 4.02 27.37 -1.22
CA GLY A 291 3.70 26.57 -2.39
C GLY A 291 2.58 27.19 -3.24
N ASP A 292 2.61 26.93 -4.54
CA ASP A 292 1.57 27.40 -5.45
C ASP A 292 0.22 26.76 -5.12
N GLY A 293 -0.82 27.59 -5.07
CA GLY A 293 -2.18 27.21 -4.68
C GLY A 293 -2.38 26.80 -3.22
N VAL A 294 -1.43 27.13 -2.33
CA VAL A 294 -1.53 26.90 -0.88
C VAL A 294 -1.98 28.17 -0.16
N ASP A 295 -2.85 28.04 0.84
CA ASP A 295 -3.28 29.15 1.68
C ASP A 295 -2.11 29.60 2.59
N PRO A 296 -1.73 30.90 2.62
CA PRO A 296 -0.73 31.42 3.55
C PRO A 296 -1.02 31.15 5.04
N ASP A 297 -2.29 30.95 5.40
CA ASP A 297 -2.75 30.62 6.74
C ASP A 297 -3.13 29.14 6.90
N SER A 298 -2.77 28.29 5.92
CA SER A 298 -3.08 26.86 5.89
C SER A 298 -2.70 26.12 7.18
N GLU A 299 -3.67 25.41 7.74
CA GLU A 299 -3.48 24.44 8.82
C GLU A 299 -3.38 22.99 8.30
N THR A 300 -3.22 22.79 6.99
CA THR A 300 -3.14 21.45 6.38
C THR A 300 -1.85 20.74 6.79
N GLU A 301 -1.95 19.51 7.28
CA GLU A 301 -0.80 18.76 7.75
C GLU A 301 -0.04 18.08 6.61
N THR A 302 1.28 18.24 6.58
CA THR A 302 2.21 17.50 5.72
C THR A 302 2.89 16.34 6.47
N PHE A 303 2.60 16.23 7.76
CA PHE A 303 3.08 15.19 8.67
C PHE A 303 1.97 14.85 9.65
N ILE A 304 1.86 13.58 10.01
CA ILE A 304 1.01 13.15 11.10
C ILE A 304 1.64 11.99 11.87
N ALA A 305 1.53 12.05 13.20
CA ALA A 305 1.77 10.94 14.08
C ALA A 305 0.53 10.73 14.97
N LEU A 306 0.13 9.50 15.21
CA LEU A 306 -1.01 9.20 16.06
C LEU A 306 -0.82 7.93 16.87
N LYS A 307 -1.51 7.85 18.01
CA LYS A 307 -1.67 6.65 18.82
C LYS A 307 -3.10 6.14 18.66
N CYS A 308 -3.24 4.86 18.34
CA CYS A 308 -4.55 4.21 18.18
C CYS A 308 -4.53 2.80 18.78
N PHE A 309 -5.72 2.20 18.90
CA PHE A 309 -5.91 0.91 19.55
C PHE A 309 -6.83 0.01 18.74
N VAL A 310 -6.56 -1.29 18.79
CA VAL A 310 -7.44 -2.36 18.32
C VAL A 310 -8.02 -3.05 19.55
N ASP A 311 -9.28 -2.79 19.86
CA ASP A 311 -9.97 -3.29 21.04
C ASP A 311 -10.53 -4.70 20.82
N ASN A 312 -9.62 -5.68 20.83
CA ASN A 312 -9.96 -7.10 20.82
C ASN A 312 -9.07 -7.89 21.80
N TRP A 313 -9.33 -9.18 21.99
CA TRP A 313 -8.59 -10.00 22.95
C TRP A 313 -7.08 -10.06 22.72
N ARG A 314 -6.63 -10.02 21.46
CA ARG A 314 -5.21 -10.09 21.11
C ARG A 314 -4.48 -8.79 21.41
N TRP A 315 -5.14 -7.64 21.21
CA TRP A 315 -4.51 -6.32 21.18
C TRP A 315 -5.00 -5.33 22.24
N ALA A 316 -5.93 -5.71 23.11
CA ALA A 316 -6.41 -4.84 24.19
C ALA A 316 -5.23 -4.21 24.96
N ASP A 317 -5.31 -2.89 25.15
CA ASP A 317 -4.30 -2.05 25.81
C ASP A 317 -2.93 -1.94 25.11
N VAL A 318 -2.73 -2.54 23.93
CA VAL A 318 -1.49 -2.41 23.15
C VAL A 318 -1.63 -1.21 22.20
N PRO A 319 -0.85 -0.13 22.38
CA PRO A 319 -0.91 1.01 21.48
C PRO A 319 -0.22 0.71 20.15
N PHE A 320 -0.87 1.16 19.07
CA PHE A 320 -0.31 1.26 17.74
C PHE A 320 0.03 2.72 17.45
N PHE A 321 1.32 2.98 17.23
CA PHE A 321 1.84 4.28 16.86
C PHE A 321 2.04 4.34 15.36
N LEU A 322 1.34 5.23 14.67
CA LEU A 322 1.44 5.41 13.23
C LEU A 322 2.10 6.77 12.95
N ARG A 323 3.05 6.81 12.00
CA ARG A 323 3.73 8.05 11.62
C ARG A 323 4.02 8.10 10.13
N THR A 324 3.76 9.25 9.52
CA THR A 324 4.05 9.51 8.10
C THR A 324 4.20 11.01 7.87
N GLY A 325 4.94 11.41 6.83
CA GLY A 325 5.07 12.81 6.47
C GLY A 325 6.06 13.07 5.35
N LYS A 326 5.96 14.25 4.76
CA LYS A 326 6.81 14.74 3.66
C LYS A 326 8.03 15.50 4.19
N GLN A 327 9.08 15.57 3.39
CA GLN A 327 10.35 16.23 3.72
C GLN A 327 10.89 15.81 5.09
N LEU A 328 10.83 14.51 5.39
CA LEU A 328 11.46 13.95 6.58
C LEU A 328 12.92 13.59 6.31
N ALA A 329 13.67 13.35 7.39
CA ALA A 329 15.11 13.09 7.35
C ALA A 329 15.50 11.91 6.45
N GLU A 330 14.71 10.83 6.45
CA GLU A 330 14.95 9.62 5.67
C GLU A 330 13.62 9.01 5.17
N GLY A 331 13.70 8.09 4.21
CA GLY A 331 12.54 7.51 3.52
C GLY A 331 12.31 6.02 3.76
N GLN A 332 12.96 5.42 4.75
CA GLN A 332 12.82 3.99 5.06
C GLN A 332 11.45 3.72 5.71
N ARG A 333 10.70 2.74 5.20
CA ARG A 333 9.34 2.42 5.65
C ARG A 333 9.37 1.17 6.52
N ILE A 334 8.95 1.27 7.78
CA ILE A 334 9.26 0.27 8.79
C ILE A 334 8.05 -0.06 9.65
N ILE A 335 7.87 -1.35 9.96
CA ILE A 335 7.06 -1.82 11.08
C ILE A 335 8.00 -2.29 12.18
N SER A 336 7.86 -1.77 13.39
CA SER A 336 8.63 -2.19 14.57
C SER A 336 7.68 -2.68 15.66
N ILE A 337 7.85 -3.94 16.08
CA ILE A 337 7.07 -4.58 17.13
C ILE A 337 7.98 -4.70 18.35
N ALA A 338 7.66 -3.97 19.41
CA ALA A 338 8.41 -3.99 20.65
C ALA A 338 7.82 -5.04 21.60
N PHE A 339 8.68 -5.91 22.15
CA PHE A 339 8.28 -6.92 23.12
C PHE A 339 8.41 -6.42 24.56
N LYS A 340 7.59 -6.92 25.48
CA LYS A 340 7.71 -6.65 26.90
C LYS A 340 9.00 -7.22 27.45
N GLU A 341 9.62 -6.46 28.34
CA GLU A 341 10.78 -6.96 29.08
C GLU A 341 10.36 -8.04 30.09
N PRO A 342 11.27 -8.96 30.45
CA PRO A 342 11.01 -9.91 31.52
C PRO A 342 10.61 -9.19 32.82
N PRO A 343 9.62 -9.70 33.57
CA PRO A 343 9.04 -9.00 34.72
C PRO A 343 10.03 -8.77 35.88
N LYS A 344 11.15 -9.51 35.89
CA LYS A 344 12.22 -9.34 36.88
C LYS A 344 13.57 -9.60 36.24
N SER A 345 14.46 -8.63 36.32
CA SER A 345 15.88 -8.85 36.01
C SER A 345 16.55 -9.67 37.10
N MET A 346 17.35 -10.66 36.70
CA MET A 346 18.25 -11.43 37.58
C MET A 346 19.72 -11.04 37.37
N PHE A 347 19.99 -10.08 36.48
CA PHE A 347 21.35 -9.67 36.17
C PHE A 347 21.85 -8.63 37.17
N PRO A 348 23.16 -8.59 37.46
CA PRO A 348 23.73 -7.60 38.37
C PRO A 348 23.45 -6.16 37.93
N ASP A 349 23.47 -5.23 38.88
CA ASP A 349 23.44 -3.80 38.59
C ASP A 349 24.61 -3.41 37.66
N GLY A 350 24.34 -2.58 36.66
CA GLY A 350 25.33 -2.22 35.63
C GLY A 350 25.66 -3.34 34.63
N SER A 351 24.84 -4.39 34.56
CA SER A 351 24.95 -5.44 33.55
C SER A 351 24.59 -4.98 32.13
N GLY A 352 23.97 -3.82 31.96
CA GLY A 352 23.51 -3.32 30.65
C GLY A 352 22.12 -3.81 30.23
N VAL A 353 21.48 -4.68 31.01
CA VAL A 353 20.09 -5.12 30.75
C VAL A 353 19.13 -3.94 30.89
N GLY A 354 18.24 -3.77 29.91
CA GLY A 354 17.27 -2.66 29.87
C GLY A 354 17.86 -1.31 29.43
N GLU A 355 19.18 -1.13 29.43
CA GLU A 355 19.82 0.15 29.01
C GLU A 355 19.52 0.51 27.55
N HIS A 356 19.22 -0.47 26.70
CA HIS A 356 18.95 -0.30 25.27
C HIS A 356 17.50 -0.63 24.89
N GLY A 357 16.60 -0.65 25.89
CA GLY A 357 15.17 -0.92 25.71
C GLY A 357 14.82 -2.36 25.31
N PRO A 358 13.54 -2.58 24.96
CA PRO A 358 12.98 -3.91 24.74
C PRO A 358 13.51 -4.58 23.48
N ASP A 359 13.25 -5.88 23.36
CA ASP A 359 13.48 -6.62 22.11
C ASP A 359 12.53 -6.11 21.03
N HIS A 360 13.03 -6.03 19.79
CA HIS A 360 12.25 -5.54 18.66
C HIS A 360 12.35 -6.50 17.49
N LEU A 361 11.19 -6.84 16.93
CA LEU A 361 11.08 -7.40 15.59
C LEU A 361 10.73 -6.28 14.61
N THR A 362 11.47 -6.20 13.52
CA THR A 362 11.35 -5.14 12.52
C THR A 362 11.16 -5.71 11.13
N PHE A 363 10.22 -5.13 10.38
CA PHE A 363 10.07 -5.34 8.94
C PHE A 363 10.35 -4.04 8.19
N ASP A 364 11.15 -4.11 7.14
CA ASP A 364 11.34 -3.05 6.14
C ASP A 364 10.40 -3.31 4.96
N LEU A 365 9.54 -2.33 4.65
CA LEU A 365 8.54 -2.38 3.60
C LEU A 365 9.05 -1.83 2.25
N ALA A 366 10.37 -1.72 2.08
CA ALA A 366 10.99 -1.55 0.78
C ALA A 366 10.83 -2.79 -0.11
N ASP A 367 11.03 -2.63 -1.41
CA ASP A 367 10.90 -3.73 -2.38
C ASP A 367 11.94 -4.83 -2.11
N SER A 368 13.16 -4.45 -1.73
CA SER A 368 14.13 -5.35 -1.11
C SER A 368 13.81 -5.53 0.38
N SER A 369 12.76 -6.30 0.67
CA SER A 369 12.30 -6.48 2.04
C SER A 369 13.41 -7.03 2.95
N LYS A 370 13.54 -6.41 4.13
CA LYS A 370 14.50 -6.79 5.17
C LYS A 370 13.78 -7.00 6.48
N MET A 371 14.36 -7.85 7.31
CA MET A 371 13.85 -8.12 8.65
C MET A 371 14.99 -8.09 9.64
N SER A 372 14.73 -7.60 10.85
CA SER A 372 15.66 -7.78 11.96
C SER A 372 14.98 -8.11 13.27
N LEU A 373 15.66 -8.91 14.10
CA LEU A 373 15.28 -9.21 15.47
C LEU A 373 16.41 -8.78 16.40
N SER A 374 16.12 -7.84 17.29
CA SER A 374 17.06 -7.39 18.32
C SER A 374 16.82 -8.09 19.65
N PHE A 375 17.89 -8.52 20.32
CA PHE A 375 17.87 -9.25 21.59
C PHE A 375 19.13 -8.97 22.41
N TYR A 376 19.10 -9.23 23.72
CA TYR A 376 20.30 -9.10 24.56
C TYR A 376 21.19 -10.34 24.46
N GLY A 377 22.50 -10.13 24.26
CA GLY A 377 23.50 -11.18 24.28
C GLY A 377 24.65 -10.85 25.24
N LYS A 378 25.28 -11.89 25.82
CA LYS A 378 26.45 -11.70 26.67
C LYS A 378 27.62 -11.18 25.84
N ARG A 379 28.18 -10.04 26.26
CA ARG A 379 29.44 -9.52 25.73
C ARG A 379 30.57 -10.52 26.02
N PRO A 380 31.36 -10.94 25.02
CA PRO A 380 32.55 -11.74 25.24
C PRO A 380 33.52 -11.05 26.20
N GLY A 381 34.06 -11.81 27.17
CA GLY A 381 34.94 -11.28 28.21
C GLY A 381 34.50 -11.61 29.64
N PRO A 382 35.25 -11.14 30.65
CA PRO A 382 34.95 -11.37 32.07
C PRO A 382 33.68 -10.62 32.51
N GLY A 383 33.00 -11.18 33.50
CA GLY A 383 31.74 -10.62 34.02
C GLY A 383 30.50 -10.96 33.19
N PHE A 384 29.37 -10.41 33.59
CA PHE A 384 28.05 -10.68 33.01
C PHE A 384 27.43 -9.39 32.44
N ARG A 385 28.16 -8.77 31.50
CA ARG A 385 27.67 -7.61 30.74
C ARG A 385 26.91 -8.09 29.50
N LEU A 386 25.76 -7.49 29.25
CA LEU A 386 24.91 -7.71 28.09
C LEU A 386 24.99 -6.50 27.17
N ASP A 387 25.03 -6.77 25.87
CA ASP A 387 24.88 -5.76 24.83
C ASP A 387 23.68 -6.16 23.95
N LYS A 388 23.05 -5.17 23.30
CA LYS A 388 21.98 -5.44 22.32
C LYS A 388 22.61 -5.97 21.03
N LEU A 389 22.21 -7.16 20.63
CA LEU A 389 22.58 -7.82 19.38
C LEU A 389 21.39 -7.81 18.41
N SER A 390 21.67 -8.03 17.13
CA SER A 390 20.67 -8.08 16.07
C SER A 390 20.94 -9.24 15.11
N MET A 391 19.90 -9.99 14.77
CA MET A 391 19.87 -10.89 13.62
C MET A 391 19.17 -10.16 12.48
N GLN A 392 19.77 -10.17 11.28
CA GLN A 392 19.28 -9.47 10.09
C GLN A 392 19.11 -10.48 8.95
N PHE A 393 18.03 -10.35 8.19
CA PHE A 393 17.72 -11.15 7.02
C PHE A 393 17.30 -10.20 5.89
N ALA A 394 17.88 -10.33 4.69
CA ALA A 394 17.51 -9.55 3.53
C ALA A 394 17.13 -10.48 2.36
N MET A 395 15.99 -10.23 1.72
CA MET A 395 15.51 -11.11 0.64
C MET A 395 16.38 -11.06 -0.61
N GLN A 396 17.08 -9.94 -0.84
CA GLN A 396 18.05 -9.79 -1.93
C GLN A 396 19.27 -10.73 -1.81
N ASP A 397 19.51 -11.33 -0.64
CA ASP A 397 20.58 -12.30 -0.42
C ASP A 397 20.14 -13.73 -0.83
N THR A 398 18.97 -13.87 -1.46
CA THR A 398 18.41 -15.14 -1.96
C THR A 398 18.38 -15.16 -3.49
N ASP A 399 18.32 -16.36 -4.08
CA ASP A 399 18.33 -16.58 -5.54
C ASP A 399 17.12 -15.98 -6.29
N TRP A 400 16.18 -15.31 -5.60
CA TRP A 400 14.92 -14.76 -6.11
C TRP A 400 14.95 -13.27 -6.46
N ALA A 401 16.13 -12.62 -6.38
CA ALA A 401 16.26 -11.16 -6.50
C ALA A 401 15.84 -10.53 -7.85
N GLY A 402 15.50 -11.34 -8.87
CA GLY A 402 15.08 -10.87 -10.20
C GLY A 402 13.67 -11.29 -10.64
N SER A 403 12.89 -11.97 -9.80
CA SER A 403 11.58 -12.54 -10.16
C SER A 403 10.39 -11.86 -9.46
N GLY A 404 10.61 -10.72 -8.80
CA GLY A 404 9.56 -10.00 -8.07
C GLY A 404 8.72 -9.11 -8.99
N LEU A 405 7.39 -9.16 -8.85
CA LEU A 405 6.48 -8.21 -9.47
C LEU A 405 6.48 -6.87 -8.72
N GLU A 406 6.48 -5.77 -9.47
CA GLU A 406 6.20 -4.44 -8.92
C GLU A 406 4.77 -4.38 -8.36
N ALA A 407 4.49 -3.42 -7.48
CA ALA A 407 3.20 -3.32 -6.80
C ALA A 407 2.01 -3.27 -7.77
N TYR A 408 2.08 -2.48 -8.86
CA TYR A 408 1.01 -2.38 -9.85
C TYR A 408 0.87 -3.65 -10.69
N GLU A 409 1.98 -4.28 -11.07
CA GLU A 409 1.99 -5.54 -11.82
C GLU A 409 1.26 -6.64 -11.03
N ARG A 410 1.59 -6.76 -9.75
CA ARG A 410 0.93 -7.70 -8.83
C ARG A 410 -0.55 -7.37 -8.70
N LEU A 411 -0.91 -6.12 -8.44
CA LEU A 411 -2.31 -5.73 -8.27
C LEU A 411 -3.13 -6.01 -9.55
N ILE A 412 -2.59 -5.73 -10.73
CA ILE A 412 -3.24 -6.09 -12.00
C ILE A 412 -3.44 -7.61 -12.08
N LEU A 413 -2.39 -8.40 -11.83
CA LEU A 413 -2.47 -9.85 -11.88
C LEU A 413 -3.49 -10.42 -10.89
N GLU A 414 -3.49 -9.96 -9.65
CA GLU A 414 -4.42 -10.40 -8.61
C GLU A 414 -5.86 -10.00 -8.95
N ALA A 415 -6.09 -8.80 -9.48
CA ALA A 415 -7.41 -8.39 -9.98
C ALA A 415 -7.87 -9.29 -11.14
N VAL A 416 -6.97 -9.66 -12.05
CA VAL A 416 -7.25 -10.61 -13.15
C VAL A 416 -7.47 -12.04 -12.67
N LYS A 417 -6.90 -12.44 -11.52
CA LYS A 417 -7.21 -13.72 -10.86
C LYS A 417 -8.48 -13.65 -10.01
N GLY A 418 -9.03 -12.46 -9.76
CA GLY A 418 -10.16 -12.25 -8.86
C GLY A 418 -9.76 -12.37 -7.38
N ASN A 419 -8.47 -12.30 -7.08
CA ASN A 419 -7.94 -12.34 -5.73
C ASN A 419 -8.01 -10.95 -5.10
N ARG A 420 -8.85 -10.82 -4.07
CA ARG A 420 -9.14 -9.56 -3.37
C ARG A 420 -8.26 -9.31 -2.14
N THR A 421 -7.30 -10.19 -1.84
CA THR A 421 -6.43 -10.12 -0.64
C THR A 421 -5.78 -8.75 -0.45
N LEU A 422 -5.30 -8.17 -1.55
CA LEU A 422 -4.53 -6.92 -1.57
C LEU A 422 -5.40 -5.67 -1.76
N PHE A 423 -6.73 -5.82 -1.76
CA PHE A 423 -7.66 -4.75 -2.06
C PHE A 423 -8.49 -4.39 -0.82
N THR A 424 -9.04 -3.18 -0.85
CA THR A 424 -9.90 -2.68 0.23
C THR A 424 -11.38 -2.85 -0.14
N THR A 425 -12.18 -3.21 0.85
CA THR A 425 -13.64 -3.35 0.69
C THR A 425 -14.34 -2.03 0.99
N ALA A 426 -15.55 -1.86 0.44
CA ALA A 426 -16.42 -0.73 0.75
C ALA A 426 -16.59 -0.55 2.27
N GLU A 427 -17.00 -1.63 2.95
CA GLU A 427 -17.24 -1.63 4.39
C GLU A 427 -15.98 -1.30 5.20
N GLY A 428 -14.82 -1.79 4.76
CA GLY A 428 -13.54 -1.48 5.38
C GLY A 428 -13.21 0.00 5.29
N VAL A 429 -13.31 0.58 4.08
CA VAL A 429 -13.07 2.02 3.85
C VAL A 429 -14.04 2.88 4.66
N GLU A 430 -15.34 2.55 4.64
CA GLU A 430 -16.34 3.30 5.41
C GLU A 430 -16.06 3.23 6.91
N ARG A 431 -15.69 2.06 7.44
CA ARG A 431 -15.33 1.91 8.85
C ARG A 431 -14.12 2.78 9.23
N LEU A 432 -13.12 2.86 8.35
CA LEU A 432 -11.94 3.71 8.59
C LEU A 432 -12.30 5.20 8.59
N TRP A 433 -13.22 5.64 7.74
CA TRP A 433 -13.74 7.01 7.79
C TRP A 433 -14.60 7.28 9.02
N GLU A 434 -15.39 6.30 9.45
CA GLU A 434 -16.22 6.41 10.65
C GLU A 434 -15.39 6.65 11.91
N ILE A 435 -14.33 5.86 12.14
CA ILE A 435 -13.43 6.07 13.30
C ILE A 435 -12.64 7.37 13.22
N SER A 436 -12.53 7.96 12.02
CA SER A 436 -11.81 9.20 11.79
C SER A 436 -12.65 10.45 12.07
N ALA A 437 -13.97 10.31 12.26
CA ALA A 437 -14.90 11.43 12.27
C ALA A 437 -14.54 12.52 13.29
N ASP A 438 -14.19 12.14 14.52
CA ASP A 438 -13.85 13.09 15.59
C ASP A 438 -12.58 13.89 15.25
N LEU A 439 -11.53 13.23 14.77
CA LEU A 439 -10.31 13.89 14.30
C LEU A 439 -10.56 14.84 13.12
N LEU A 440 -11.42 14.46 12.18
CA LEU A 440 -11.73 15.32 11.03
C LEU A 440 -12.59 16.53 11.42
N ALA A 441 -13.42 16.40 12.46
CA ALA A 441 -14.29 17.46 12.95
C ALA A 441 -13.55 18.48 13.82
N ASP A 442 -12.63 18.03 14.68
CA ASP A 442 -11.84 18.87 15.58
C ASP A 442 -10.34 18.50 15.54
N PRO A 443 -9.65 18.78 14.42
CA PRO A 443 -8.24 18.42 14.30
C PRO A 443 -7.35 19.30 15.20
N PRO A 444 -6.35 18.74 15.89
CA PRO A 444 -5.42 19.53 16.69
C PRO A 444 -4.62 20.51 15.81
N PRO A 445 -4.13 21.63 16.36
CA PRO A 445 -3.43 22.66 15.61
C PRO A 445 -2.13 22.13 15.01
N VAL A 446 -1.79 22.59 13.80
CA VAL A 446 -0.61 22.10 13.10
C VAL A 446 0.68 22.65 13.73
N ARG A 447 1.69 21.80 13.89
CA ARG A 447 3.00 22.17 14.45
C ARG A 447 4.04 22.27 13.34
N ARG A 448 4.79 23.37 13.30
CA ARG A 448 5.85 23.52 12.31
C ARG A 448 7.04 22.61 12.60
N TYR A 449 7.67 22.10 11.55
CA TYR A 449 8.92 21.36 11.64
C TYR A 449 9.86 21.73 10.49
N ALA A 450 11.16 21.64 10.73
CA ALA A 450 12.15 21.91 9.70
C ALA A 450 12.15 20.79 8.64
N ALA A 451 12.27 21.16 7.37
CA ALA A 451 12.50 20.19 6.30
C ALA A 451 13.76 19.36 6.57
N GLY A 452 13.69 18.05 6.35
CA GLY A 452 14.75 17.09 6.66
C GLY A 452 14.86 16.72 8.14
N SER A 453 13.94 17.16 9.00
CA SER A 453 13.85 16.69 10.40
C SER A 453 12.95 15.45 10.53
N TRP A 454 12.75 14.95 11.74
CA TRP A 454 11.89 13.79 12.03
C TRP A 454 10.44 14.16 12.37
N GLY A 455 10.04 15.40 12.07
CA GLY A 455 8.74 15.96 12.42
C GLY A 455 8.80 16.82 13.70
N PRO A 456 7.63 17.27 14.19
CA PRO A 456 7.56 18.14 15.37
C PRO A 456 8.00 17.44 16.66
N ASN A 457 8.59 18.16 17.61
CA ASN A 457 9.07 17.60 18.89
C ASN A 457 7.96 16.96 19.75
N GLN A 458 6.70 17.34 19.55
CA GLN A 458 5.55 16.82 20.28
C GLN A 458 5.36 15.31 20.08
N ILE A 459 5.89 14.73 19.00
CA ILE A 459 5.82 13.28 18.76
C ILE A 459 6.52 12.46 19.85
N HIS A 460 7.47 13.05 20.58
CA HIS A 460 8.14 12.39 21.70
C HIS A 460 7.24 12.27 22.93
N GLN A 461 6.32 13.22 23.12
CA GLN A 461 5.33 13.14 24.20
C GLN A 461 4.26 12.09 23.87
N LEU A 462 3.87 11.99 22.60
CA LEU A 462 2.87 11.04 22.14
C LEU A 462 3.25 9.58 22.44
N ILE A 463 4.53 9.21 22.24
CA ILE A 463 5.01 7.83 22.39
C ILE A 463 5.62 7.55 23.78
N ALA A 464 5.74 8.55 24.65
CA ALA A 464 6.34 8.38 25.97
C ALA A 464 5.57 7.32 26.80
N PRO A 465 6.27 6.50 27.61
CA PRO A 465 7.70 6.54 27.93
C PRO A 465 8.61 5.86 26.90
N ALA A 466 8.06 5.30 25.82
CA ALA A 466 8.85 4.73 24.72
C ALA A 466 9.42 5.85 23.83
N ALA A 467 10.16 5.46 22.79
CA ALA A 467 10.72 6.36 21.80
C ALA A 467 10.47 5.82 20.39
N TRP A 468 10.36 6.73 19.43
CA TRP A 468 10.30 6.38 18.01
C TRP A 468 11.57 5.65 17.61
N ARG A 469 11.42 4.45 17.05
CA ARG A 469 12.55 3.65 16.57
C ARG A 469 12.96 4.11 15.18
N LEU A 470 13.96 4.97 15.11
CA LEU A 470 14.42 5.56 13.86
C LEU A 470 15.36 4.61 13.07
N PRO A 471 15.45 4.74 11.73
CA PRO A 471 16.35 3.98 10.87
C PRO A 471 17.83 3.99 11.31
N PHE A 472 18.39 5.16 11.61
CA PHE A 472 19.83 5.31 11.92
C PHE A 472 20.29 4.62 13.20
N GLU A 473 19.36 4.21 14.07
CA GLU A 473 19.69 3.39 15.25
C GLU A 473 20.05 1.94 14.88
N ARG A 474 20.10 1.64 13.57
CA ARG A 474 20.24 0.31 12.98
C ARG A 474 21.31 0.38 11.89
N GLU A 475 22.57 0.21 12.28
CA GLU A 475 23.63 -0.06 11.30
C GLU A 475 23.38 -1.46 10.70
N TRP A 476 22.89 -1.50 9.46
CA TRP A 476 22.81 -2.72 8.68
C TRP A 476 24.22 -3.15 8.28
N ARG A 477 24.51 -4.44 8.35
CA ARG A 477 25.79 -4.94 7.85
C ARG A 477 25.79 -4.85 6.33
N ASP A 478 26.82 -4.24 5.76
CA ASP A 478 27.07 -4.35 4.32
C ASP A 478 27.33 -5.83 3.98
N PRO A 479 26.78 -6.33 2.86
CA PRO A 479 27.06 -7.68 2.40
C PRO A 479 28.58 -7.82 2.19
N SER A 480 29.16 -8.83 2.85
CA SER A 480 30.59 -9.14 2.82
C SER A 480 31.06 -9.73 1.51
#